data_AF-A0A538UAS9-F1
#
_entry.id   AF-A0A538UAS9-F1
#
_cell.length_a   1.000
_cell.length_b   1.000
_cell.length_c   1.000
_cell.angle_alpha   90.00
_cell.angle_beta   90.00
_cell.angle_gamma   90.00
#
_symmetry.space_group_name_H-M   'P 1'
#
loop_
_entity.id
_entity.type
_entity.pdbx_description
1 polymer ?
#
loop_
_entity_poly.entity_id
_entity_poly.type
_entity_poly.pdbx_seq_one_letter_code
_entity_poly.pdbx_strand_id
1 'polypeptide(L)'
;MNLHQLGPGPGTVHGCFSRDLPPVLTVDPGHRIRVRTLDAGWGRIEQADPFAPPEKFARPDPERDRGHALCGPIAIRGARPGMTLTVRMVTIRPGRWGWTSAGGEPGRGP
;
A
#
# COMPACT_ATOMS: atom_id res chain seq x y z
N MET A 1 -19.36 -11.91 8.00
CA MET A 1 -18.74 -10.65 7.56
C MET A 1 -17.69 -10.25 8.59
N ASN A 2 -16.42 -10.58 8.36
CA ASN A 2 -15.35 -10.30 9.33
C ASN A 2 -14.54 -9.06 8.96
N LEU A 3 -13.93 -8.43 9.97
CA LEU A 3 -12.95 -7.36 9.80
C LEU A 3 -11.53 -7.93 9.89
N HIS A 4 -10.73 -7.73 8.85
CA HIS A 4 -9.32 -8.08 8.78
C HIS A 4 -8.45 -6.84 8.95
N GLN A 5 -7.23 -7.00 9.46
CA GLN A 5 -6.25 -5.92 9.57
C GLN A 5 -5.02 -6.27 8.74
N LEU A 6 -4.53 -5.31 7.96
CA LEU A 6 -3.29 -5.41 7.22
C LEU A 6 -2.46 -4.14 7.49
N GLY A 7 -1.28 -4.30 8.06
CA GLY A 7 -0.34 -3.21 8.30
C GLY A 7 0.95 -3.38 7.51
N PRO A 8 1.78 -2.34 7.42
CA PRO A 8 3.04 -2.40 6.71
C PRO A 8 4.08 -3.20 7.50
N GLY A 9 4.77 -4.10 6.82
CA GLY A 9 5.76 -5.02 7.36
C GLY A 9 6.60 -5.64 6.24
N PRO A 10 7.75 -6.27 6.54
CA PRO A 10 8.69 -6.74 5.52
C PRO A 10 8.10 -7.75 4.52
N GLY A 11 7.05 -8.47 4.92
CA GLY A 11 6.34 -9.42 4.08
C GLY A 11 4.98 -8.94 3.58
N THR A 12 4.58 -7.70 3.86
CA THR A 12 3.23 -7.18 3.53
C THR A 12 3.26 -5.94 2.65
N VAL A 13 4.45 -5.41 2.35
CA VAL A 13 4.66 -4.25 1.48
C VAL A 13 5.60 -4.61 0.34
N HIS A 14 5.26 -4.19 -0.87
CA HIS A 14 6.05 -4.40 -2.07
C HIS A 14 5.94 -3.18 -3.00
N GLY A 15 6.84 -3.07 -3.98
CA GLY A 15 6.93 -1.90 -4.87
C GLY A 15 6.45 -2.13 -6.30
N CYS A 16 5.86 -3.28 -6.60
CA CYS A 16 5.36 -3.61 -7.95
C CYS A 16 4.02 -4.33 -7.91
N PHE A 17 3.22 -4.22 -8.96
CA PHE A 17 2.03 -5.07 -9.13
C PHE A 17 2.41 -6.29 -9.97
N SER A 18 2.45 -7.47 -9.35
CA SER A 18 2.78 -8.72 -10.05
C SER A 18 1.95 -9.89 -9.52
N ARG A 19 1.62 -10.82 -10.43
CA ARG A 19 0.95 -12.08 -10.11
C ARG A 19 1.86 -13.10 -9.42
N ASP A 20 3.17 -12.88 -9.48
CA ASP A 20 4.18 -13.79 -8.91
C ASP A 20 4.40 -13.54 -7.40
N LEU A 21 3.78 -12.50 -6.85
CA LEU A 21 3.81 -12.21 -5.42
C LEU A 21 2.81 -13.10 -4.67
N PRO A 22 3.25 -13.83 -3.62
CA PRO A 22 2.33 -14.63 -2.81
C PRO A 22 1.36 -13.72 -2.04
N PRO A 23 0.07 -14.08 -1.91
CA PRO A 23 -0.87 -13.29 -1.14
C PRO A 23 -0.51 -13.31 0.35
N VAL A 24 -0.56 -12.15 0.98
CA VAL A 24 -0.26 -11.96 2.40
C VAL A 24 -1.51 -12.07 3.28
N LEU A 25 -2.68 -12.02 2.64
CA LEU A 25 -3.99 -12.18 3.24
C LEU A 25 -4.94 -12.79 2.21
N THR A 26 -5.78 -13.75 2.62
CA THR A 26 -6.88 -14.27 1.80
C THR A 26 -8.20 -14.04 2.52
N VAL A 27 -9.18 -13.42 1.85
CA VAL A 27 -10.49 -13.12 2.45
C VAL A 27 -11.66 -13.65 1.62
N ASP A 28 -12.81 -13.84 2.26
CA ASP A 28 -14.08 -14.12 1.58
C ASP A 28 -14.69 -12.85 0.98
N PRO A 29 -15.45 -12.96 -0.12
CA PRO A 29 -16.28 -11.87 -0.64
C PRO A 29 -17.16 -11.25 0.45
N GLY A 30 -17.27 -9.91 0.44
CA GLY A 30 -18.07 -9.16 1.41
C GLY A 30 -17.37 -8.89 2.75
N HIS A 31 -16.17 -9.44 3.01
CA HIS A 31 -15.39 -9.09 4.20
C HIS A 31 -14.84 -7.66 4.13
N ARG A 32 -14.56 -7.08 5.31
CA ARG A 32 -13.95 -5.74 5.43
C ARG A 32 -12.47 -5.89 5.74
N ILE A 33 -11.67 -4.98 5.22
CA ILE A 33 -10.23 -4.93 5.48
C ILE A 33 -9.88 -3.51 5.92
N ARG A 34 -9.21 -3.39 7.06
CA ARG A 34 -8.54 -2.17 7.48
C ARG A 34 -7.08 -2.26 7.08
N VAL A 35 -6.70 -1.48 6.08
CA VAL A 35 -5.32 -1.38 5.61
C VAL A 35 -4.68 -0.13 6.21
N ARG A 36 -3.54 -0.31 6.88
CA ARG A 36 -2.64 0.79 7.25
C ARG A 36 -1.53 0.83 6.21
N THR A 37 -1.35 1.98 5.56
CA THR A 37 -0.42 2.15 4.46
C THR A 37 0.81 2.96 4.87
N LEU A 38 1.83 2.91 4.03
CA LEU A 38 2.89 3.93 3.98
C LEU A 38 2.48 5.04 3.01
N ASP A 39 3.24 6.13 2.96
CA ASP A 39 3.14 7.06 1.84
C ASP A 39 3.78 6.47 0.56
N ALA A 40 3.51 7.06 -0.60
CA ALA A 40 3.97 6.55 -1.90
C ALA A 40 5.51 6.38 -1.97
N GLY A 41 6.25 7.24 -1.27
CA GLY A 41 7.70 7.20 -1.16
C GLY A 41 8.25 6.29 -0.06
N TRP A 42 7.46 5.35 0.47
CA TRP A 42 7.84 4.40 1.52
C TRP A 42 8.08 5.00 2.91
N GLY A 43 7.60 6.22 3.19
CA GLY A 43 7.69 6.81 4.53
C GLY A 43 6.52 6.43 5.43
N ARG A 44 6.78 6.42 6.74
CA ARG A 44 5.78 6.14 7.77
C ARG A 44 4.84 7.34 7.96
N ILE A 45 3.53 7.09 7.90
CA ILE A 45 2.49 8.12 8.05
C ILE A 45 2.37 8.64 9.51
N GLU A 46 2.81 7.85 10.49
CA GLU A 46 2.86 8.28 11.89
C GLU A 46 4.30 8.65 12.26
N GLN A 47 4.49 9.92 12.63
CA GLN A 47 5.76 10.46 13.15
C GLN A 47 5.47 11.50 14.23
N ALA A 48 6.43 11.71 15.13
CA ALA A 48 6.28 12.63 16.26
C ALA A 48 6.24 14.09 15.80
N ASP A 49 7.17 14.49 14.95
CA ASP A 49 7.21 15.81 14.32
C ASP A 49 6.69 15.72 12.87
N PRO A 50 5.53 16.31 12.53
CA PRO A 50 4.96 16.26 11.18
C PRO A 50 5.77 17.02 10.12
N PHE A 51 6.75 17.85 10.52
CA PHE A 51 7.59 18.62 9.59
C PHE A 51 8.96 17.98 9.34
N ALA A 52 9.35 16.97 10.12
CA ALA A 52 10.58 16.22 9.90
C ALA A 52 10.47 15.31 8.66
N PRO A 53 11.61 14.98 8.00
CA PRO A 53 11.64 13.95 6.97
C PRO A 53 11.07 12.63 7.50
N PRO A 54 10.18 11.96 6.76
CA PRO A 54 9.55 10.75 7.24
C PRO A 54 10.53 9.59 7.33
N GLU A 55 10.46 8.82 8.41
CA GLU A 55 11.22 7.56 8.54
C GLU A 55 10.82 6.63 7.40
N LYS A 56 11.81 6.16 6.64
CA LYS A 56 11.59 5.26 5.50
C LYS A 56 11.51 3.82 5.97
N PHE A 57 10.49 3.12 5.47
CA PHE A 57 10.41 1.68 5.53
C PHE A 57 11.39 1.07 4.52
N ALA A 58 12.17 0.08 4.96
CA ALA A 58 13.13 -0.61 4.11
C ALA A 58 12.39 -1.36 2.98
N ARG A 59 12.92 -1.27 1.75
CA ARG A 59 12.44 -2.06 0.61
C ARG A 59 12.95 -3.49 0.75
N PRO A 60 12.10 -4.51 0.91
CA PRO A 60 12.54 -5.89 1.07
C PRO A 60 13.37 -6.38 -0.12
N ASP A 61 12.97 -6.01 -1.34
CA ASP A 61 13.68 -6.32 -2.58
C ASP A 61 13.86 -5.02 -3.39
N PRO A 62 14.97 -4.28 -3.24
CA PRO A 62 15.16 -2.99 -3.90
C PRO A 62 15.08 -3.03 -5.42
N GLU A 63 15.47 -4.15 -6.04
CA GLU A 63 15.48 -4.30 -7.49
C GLU A 63 14.06 -4.47 -8.05
N ARG A 64 13.21 -5.19 -7.32
CA ARG A 64 11.80 -5.38 -7.68
C ARG A 64 10.92 -4.24 -7.20
N ASP A 65 11.18 -3.74 -6.00
CA ASP A 65 10.31 -2.82 -5.28
C ASP A 65 10.60 -1.36 -5.66
N ARG A 66 10.66 -1.04 -6.96
CA ARG A 66 11.05 0.30 -7.46
C ARG A 66 9.92 1.33 -7.42
N GLY A 67 8.66 0.90 -7.38
CA GLY A 67 7.48 1.77 -7.40
C GLY A 67 7.01 2.26 -6.03
N HIS A 68 5.73 2.64 -5.97
CA HIS A 68 5.06 3.04 -4.73
C HIS A 68 4.98 1.90 -3.72
N ALA A 69 4.95 2.22 -2.43
CA ALA A 69 4.69 1.24 -1.39
C ALA A 69 3.24 0.73 -1.49
N LEU A 70 3.06 -0.54 -1.85
CA LEU A 70 1.76 -1.22 -1.96
C LEU A 70 1.61 -2.22 -0.82
N CYS A 71 0.50 -2.16 -0.07
CA CYS A 71 0.17 -3.16 0.95
C CYS A 71 -0.60 -4.32 0.32
N GLY A 72 -0.12 -5.54 0.50
CA GLY A 72 -0.71 -6.74 -0.11
C GLY A 72 0.36 -7.72 -0.60
N PRO A 73 0.04 -8.55 -1.60
CA PRO A 73 -1.27 -8.69 -2.28
C PRO A 73 -2.35 -9.34 -1.39
N ILE A 74 -3.62 -9.01 -1.64
CA ILE A 74 -4.76 -9.60 -0.94
C ILE A 74 -5.53 -10.49 -1.93
N ALA A 75 -5.65 -11.78 -1.63
CA ALA A 75 -6.43 -12.72 -2.42
C ALA A 75 -7.91 -12.74 -1.97
N ILE A 76 -8.81 -12.91 -2.94
CA ILE A 76 -10.25 -13.09 -2.70
C ILE A 76 -10.61 -14.53 -3.01
N ARG A 77 -11.15 -15.25 -2.03
CA ARG A 77 -11.53 -16.66 -2.18
C ARG A 77 -12.56 -16.82 -3.30
N GLY A 78 -12.26 -17.70 -4.25
CA GLY A 78 -13.13 -17.99 -5.40
C GLY A 78 -13.04 -17.03 -6.58
N ALA A 79 -12.24 -15.96 -6.51
CA ALA A 79 -12.02 -15.07 -7.65
C ALA A 79 -11.29 -15.79 -8.79
N ARG A 80 -11.70 -15.55 -10.04
CA ARG A 80 -11.16 -16.19 -11.27
C ARG A 80 -10.97 -15.15 -12.37
N PRO A 81 -10.09 -15.41 -13.37
CA PRO A 81 -9.99 -14.58 -14.56
C PRO A 81 -11.35 -14.36 -15.23
N GLY A 82 -11.61 -13.13 -15.68
CA GLY A 82 -12.89 -12.70 -16.24
C GLY A 82 -13.91 -12.18 -15.23
N MET A 83 -13.67 -12.35 -13.93
CA MET A 83 -14.51 -11.74 -12.88
C MET A 83 -14.08 -10.30 -12.58
N THR A 84 -15.01 -9.51 -12.03
CA THR A 84 -14.75 -8.15 -11.55
C THR A 84 -14.68 -8.13 -10.02
N LEU A 85 -13.68 -7.45 -9.47
CA LEU A 85 -13.62 -7.14 -8.05
C LEU A 85 -14.31 -5.80 -7.78
N THR A 86 -15.31 -5.79 -6.91
CA THR A 86 -15.88 -4.54 -6.37
C THR A 86 -15.22 -4.21 -5.04
N VAL A 87 -14.61 -3.03 -4.95
CA VAL A 87 -14.04 -2.51 -3.70
C VAL A 87 -14.81 -1.26 -3.29
N ARG A 88 -15.39 -1.27 -2.09
CA ARG A 88 -16.05 -0.10 -1.52
C ARG A 88 -15.16 0.53 -0.46
N MET A 89 -14.74 1.78 -0.69
CA MET A 89 -14.08 2.58 0.35
C MET A 89 -15.12 2.99 1.40
N VAL A 90 -14.99 2.46 2.62
CA VAL A 90 -15.88 2.78 3.74
C VAL A 90 -15.43 4.04 4.47
N THR A 91 -14.12 4.16 4.72
CA THR A 91 -13.53 5.29 5.42
C THR A 91 -12.06 5.41 5.04
N ILE A 92 -11.57 6.63 4.88
CA ILE A 92 -10.16 6.95 4.75
C ILE A 92 -9.80 7.85 5.93
N ARG A 93 -8.71 7.52 6.64
CA ARG A 93 -8.20 8.35 7.75
C ARG A 93 -6.80 8.81 7.37
N PRO A 94 -6.61 10.11 7.06
CA PRO A 94 -5.28 10.64 6.75
C PRO A 94 -4.38 10.60 8.00
N GLY A 95 -3.07 10.67 7.75
CA GLY A 95 -2.08 10.91 8.79
C GLY A 95 -2.12 12.33 9.33
N ARG A 96 -1.16 12.63 10.21
CA ARG A 96 -0.96 13.99 10.75
C ARG A 96 -0.15 14.89 9.81
N TRP A 97 0.44 14.31 8.77
CA TRP A 97 1.25 15.00 7.78
C TRP A 97 0.99 14.40 6.39
N GLY A 98 1.42 15.13 5.37
CA GLY A 98 1.43 14.71 3.98
C GLY A 98 2.47 15.54 3.23
N TRP A 99 2.74 15.18 1.99
CA TRP A 99 3.68 15.91 1.15
C TRP A 99 3.15 16.05 -0.27
N THR A 100 3.69 17.03 -0.98
CA THR A 100 3.46 17.23 -2.41
C THR A 100 4.80 17.52 -3.04
N SER A 101 5.09 16.89 -4.18
CA SER A 101 6.20 17.30 -5.04
C SER A 101 5.60 18.01 -6.24
N ALA A 102 6.00 19.28 -6.41
CA ALA A 102 5.83 19.99 -7.66
C ALA A 102 7.15 19.89 -8.41
N GLY A 103 7.13 19.32 -9.62
CA GLY A 103 8.34 19.06 -10.40
C GLY A 103 9.16 20.34 -10.62
N GLY A 104 10.45 20.27 -10.28
CA GLY A 104 11.47 21.29 -10.57
C GLY A 104 12.77 20.71 -11.11
N GLU A 105 12.83 19.40 -11.37
CA GLU A 105 13.95 18.78 -12.07
C GLU A 105 13.68 18.78 -13.58
N PRO A 106 14.61 19.27 -14.41
CA PRO A 106 14.50 19.12 -15.86
C PRO A 106 14.49 17.62 -16.21
N GLY A 107 13.40 17.12 -16.79
CA GLY A 107 13.37 15.79 -17.42
C GLY A 107 12.30 14.80 -16.94
N ARG A 108 11.48 15.13 -15.93
CA ARG A 108 10.24 14.36 -15.66
C ARG A 108 9.06 15.16 -16.18
N GLY A 109 8.48 14.70 -17.28
CA GLY A 109 7.33 15.31 -17.95
C GLY A 109 6.05 15.31 -17.09
N PRO A 110 4.99 16.00 -17.57
CA PRO A 110 3.73 16.22 -16.86
C PRO A 110 2.99 14.94 -16.49
#